data_AF-A0A8B9KGA4-F1
#
_entry.id   AF-A0A8B9KGA4-F1
#
_cell.length_a   1.000
_cell.length_b   1.000
_cell.length_c   1.000
_cell.angle_alpha   90.00
_cell.angle_beta   90.00
_cell.angle_gamma   90.00
#
_symmetry.space_group_name_H-M   'P 1'
#
loop_
_entity.id
_entity.type
_entity.pdbx_description
1 polymer ?
#
loop_
_entity_poly.entity_id
_entity_poly.type
_entity_poly.pdbx_seq_one_letter_code
_entity_poly.pdbx_strand_id
1 'polypeptide(L)'
;MCSSEVRIGHTLNETERQHVADRAWTVLQCLQQLGISCSVRSKYTTTDPYPIYTVIDKKSKHDGLHADCWFEITPDESGYSLTGAFVDSSCWGSQFENGQKIKDQARLGYALNTFYVNVILFFFLGLWLAIVRSIQMVTHWIWGTTYNYVYKMEVPSIHPSILSSEKRAFVDAGLLNNSPYFSVLRQERDIDLIISLDFSEGDPFQTVVDTAKTCTELHIPFPHCVVPTGENTEPNDFYVFAGSTDTPTVIHIPLFNCINCPGEVEKWHKIYTTFQMEYTESMISDLLNKAGSNISNNKENLLREIKYIMEKKKAKLG
;
A
#
# COMPACT_ATOMS: atom_id res chain seq x y z
N MET A 1 -4.42 21.59 -14.60
CA MET A 1 -5.24 22.29 -13.58
C MET A 1 -5.72 21.22 -12.61
N CYS A 2 -5.49 21.34 -11.29
CA CYS A 2 -6.05 20.39 -10.30
C CYS A 2 -7.57 20.37 -10.49
N SER A 3 -8.18 19.19 -10.62
CA SER A 3 -9.62 19.08 -10.50
C SER A 3 -10.01 19.43 -9.05
N SER A 4 -10.79 20.50 -8.88
CA SER A 4 -11.28 20.91 -7.55
C SER A 4 -12.47 20.08 -7.07
N GLU A 5 -12.88 19.07 -7.84
CA GLU A 5 -14.05 18.24 -7.59
C GLU A 5 -13.65 16.84 -7.13
N VAL A 6 -14.44 16.29 -6.21
CA VAL A 6 -14.30 14.91 -5.77
C VAL A 6 -14.86 13.96 -6.82
N ARG A 7 -14.04 12.98 -7.21
CA ARG A 7 -14.44 11.91 -8.13
C ARG A 7 -15.06 10.77 -7.34
N ILE A 8 -16.29 10.40 -7.69
CA ILE A 8 -16.99 9.24 -7.13
C ILE A 8 -17.10 8.15 -8.20
N GLY A 9 -16.76 6.92 -7.82
CA GLY A 9 -16.81 5.74 -8.67
C GLY A 9 -15.46 5.06 -8.79
N HIS A 10 -15.46 3.83 -9.28
CA HIS A 10 -14.26 2.99 -9.20
C HIS A 10 -13.26 3.21 -10.36
N THR A 11 -13.59 4.02 -11.37
CA THR A 11 -12.71 4.29 -12.53
C THR A 11 -11.35 4.89 -12.14
N LEU A 12 -10.26 4.43 -12.74
CA LEU A 12 -8.94 5.06 -12.60
C LEU A 12 -8.92 6.48 -13.19
N ASN A 13 -8.10 7.37 -12.62
CA ASN A 13 -7.74 8.61 -13.28
C ASN A 13 -7.01 8.35 -14.61
N GLU A 14 -6.96 9.34 -15.49
CA GLU A 14 -6.44 9.15 -16.86
C GLU A 14 -4.95 8.79 -16.89
N THR A 15 -4.12 9.42 -16.03
CA THR A 15 -2.69 9.11 -15.94
C THR A 15 -2.47 7.66 -15.50
N GLU A 16 -3.16 7.22 -14.44
CA GLU A 16 -3.05 5.84 -13.96
C GLU A 16 -3.61 4.84 -14.96
N ARG A 17 -4.72 5.16 -15.64
CA ARG A 17 -5.26 4.33 -16.74
C ARG A 17 -4.23 4.13 -17.85
N GLN A 18 -3.53 5.19 -18.24
CA GLN A 18 -2.45 5.12 -19.20
C GLN A 18 -1.30 4.24 -18.68
N HIS A 19 -0.89 4.38 -17.42
CA HIS A 19 0.12 3.50 -16.81
C HIS A 19 -0.31 2.03 -16.78
N VAL A 20 -1.57 1.73 -16.48
CA VAL A 20 -2.08 0.35 -16.51
C VAL A 20 -2.05 -0.21 -17.94
N ALA A 21 -2.42 0.61 -18.94
CA ALA A 21 -2.31 0.23 -20.35
C ALA A 21 -0.85 0.00 -20.78
N ASP A 22 0.09 0.77 -20.23
CA ASP A 22 1.51 0.74 -20.58
C ASP A 22 2.28 -0.37 -19.86
N ARG A 23 1.81 -0.82 -18.69
CA ARG A 23 2.46 -1.87 -17.89
C ARG A 23 2.75 -3.13 -18.70
N ALA A 24 1.81 -3.53 -19.57
CA ALA A 24 1.99 -4.68 -20.45
C ALA A 24 3.20 -4.51 -21.39
N TRP A 25 3.47 -3.28 -21.84
CA TRP A 25 4.62 -2.97 -22.68
C TRP A 25 5.93 -3.05 -21.90
N THR A 26 5.99 -2.47 -20.69
CA THR A 26 7.20 -2.50 -19.85
C THR A 26 7.60 -3.92 -19.47
N VAL A 27 6.63 -4.75 -19.04
CA VAL A 27 6.88 -6.18 -18.76
C VAL A 27 7.41 -6.88 -20.02
N LEU A 28 6.83 -6.60 -21.18
CA LEU A 28 7.27 -7.19 -22.44
C LEU A 28 8.69 -6.77 -22.84
N GLN A 29 9.06 -5.50 -22.67
CA GLN A 29 10.42 -5.04 -22.90
C GLN A 29 11.42 -5.75 -21.97
N CYS A 30 11.11 -5.88 -20.68
CA CYS A 30 11.93 -6.62 -19.74
C CYS A 30 12.08 -8.10 -20.16
N LEU A 31 10.98 -8.74 -20.56
CA LEU A 31 11.01 -10.13 -21.03
C LEU A 31 11.81 -10.30 -22.33
N GLN A 32 11.73 -9.36 -23.28
CA GLN A 32 12.54 -9.37 -24.49
C GLN A 32 14.03 -9.22 -24.20
N GLN A 33 14.41 -8.33 -23.27
CA GLN A 33 15.79 -8.21 -22.81
C GLN A 33 16.30 -9.51 -22.15
N LEU A 34 15.40 -10.29 -21.56
CA LEU A 34 15.68 -11.60 -20.97
C LEU A 34 15.54 -12.76 -21.95
N GLY A 35 15.34 -12.51 -23.25
CA GLY A 35 15.24 -13.55 -24.29
C GLY A 35 13.93 -14.34 -24.28
N ILE A 36 12.87 -13.81 -23.66
CA ILE A 36 11.56 -14.47 -23.54
C ILE A 36 10.61 -13.91 -24.61
N SER A 37 10.18 -14.76 -25.55
CA SER A 37 9.31 -14.33 -26.65
C SER A 37 7.88 -14.08 -26.20
N CYS A 38 7.40 -12.84 -26.32
CA CYS A 38 5.99 -12.47 -26.17
C CYS A 38 5.63 -11.31 -27.11
N SER A 39 4.38 -11.25 -27.58
CA SER A 39 3.88 -10.19 -28.46
C SER A 39 2.58 -9.60 -27.93
N VAL A 40 2.49 -8.27 -27.90
CA VAL A 40 1.26 -7.47 -27.71
C VAL A 40 1.36 -6.21 -28.59
N ARG A 41 0.22 -5.71 -29.05
CA ARG A 41 0.07 -4.61 -30.00
C ARG A 41 -0.34 -3.32 -29.25
N SER A 42 0.61 -2.49 -28.80
CA SER A 42 0.35 -1.15 -28.23
C SER A 42 1.64 -0.30 -28.13
N LYS A 43 1.52 1.04 -28.16
CA LYS A 43 2.63 2.02 -28.27
C LYS A 43 2.52 3.13 -27.21
N TYR A 44 3.16 2.99 -26.05
CA TYR A 44 3.43 4.09 -25.09
C TYR A 44 4.58 3.69 -24.13
N THR A 45 5.28 4.67 -23.52
CA THR A 45 6.54 4.43 -22.79
C THR A 45 6.60 5.15 -21.43
N THR A 46 6.50 4.39 -20.34
CA THR A 46 6.97 4.78 -18.99
C THR A 46 7.84 3.63 -18.46
N THR A 47 9.05 3.92 -17.99
CA THR A 47 10.00 2.86 -17.58
C THR A 47 9.81 2.38 -16.14
N ASP A 48 9.21 3.21 -15.28
CA ASP A 48 9.07 2.93 -13.85
C ASP A 48 7.65 2.45 -13.50
N PRO A 49 7.49 1.52 -12.52
CA PRO A 49 6.18 1.13 -12.01
C PRO A 49 5.44 2.32 -11.38
N TYR A 50 4.11 2.34 -11.52
CA TYR A 50 3.26 3.36 -10.89
C TYR A 50 3.24 3.19 -9.36
N PRO A 51 3.68 4.19 -8.57
CA PRO A 51 3.76 4.04 -7.12
C PRO A 51 2.40 4.24 -6.46
N ILE A 52 2.07 3.35 -5.53
CA ILE A 52 0.85 3.39 -4.71
C ILE A 52 1.27 3.28 -3.24
N TYR A 53 0.93 4.29 -2.45
CA TYR A 53 1.14 4.30 -1.00
C TYR A 53 -0.19 4.09 -0.29
N THR A 54 -0.16 3.58 0.94
CA THR A 54 -1.37 3.34 1.72
C THR A 54 -1.23 3.81 3.15
N VAL A 55 -2.34 4.34 3.67
CA VAL A 55 -2.57 4.58 5.10
C VAL A 55 -3.96 4.05 5.44
N ILE A 56 -4.29 4.01 6.72
CA ILE A 56 -5.65 3.66 7.14
C ILE A 56 -6.32 4.79 7.89
N ASP A 57 -7.61 4.94 7.67
CA ASP A 57 -8.45 5.86 8.41
C ASP A 57 -8.67 5.34 9.84
N LYS A 58 -8.15 6.07 10.82
CA LYS A 58 -8.17 5.69 12.23
C LYS A 58 -9.58 5.45 12.76
N LYS A 59 -10.53 6.30 12.34
CA LYS A 59 -11.91 6.22 12.84
C LYS A 59 -12.65 5.08 12.16
N SER A 60 -12.49 4.93 10.84
CA SER A 60 -13.06 3.77 10.13
C SER A 60 -12.57 2.45 10.74
N LYS A 61 -11.29 2.36 11.09
CA LYS A 61 -10.72 1.19 11.77
C LYS A 61 -11.37 0.95 13.14
N HIS A 62 -11.49 2.00 13.96
CA HIS A 62 -12.11 1.90 15.28
C HIS A 62 -13.58 1.46 15.21
N ASP A 63 -14.29 1.96 14.20
CA ASP A 63 -15.71 1.67 13.96
C ASP A 63 -15.93 0.31 13.26
N GLY A 64 -14.87 -0.44 12.92
CA GLY A 64 -14.97 -1.75 12.25
C GLY A 64 -15.38 -1.67 10.78
N LEU A 65 -15.21 -0.52 10.13
CA LEU A 65 -15.61 -0.28 8.74
C LEU A 65 -14.53 -0.78 7.77
N HIS A 66 -14.36 -2.10 7.65
CA HIS A 66 -13.26 -2.72 6.91
C HIS A 66 -13.10 -2.22 5.45
N ALA A 67 -14.21 -1.99 4.74
CA ALA A 67 -14.19 -1.45 3.38
C ALA A 67 -13.70 0.01 3.34
N ASP A 68 -14.05 0.81 4.35
CA ASP A 68 -13.73 2.25 4.43
C ASP A 68 -12.43 2.57 5.17
N CYS A 69 -11.65 1.56 5.54
CA CYS A 69 -10.40 1.77 6.25
C CYS A 69 -9.25 2.16 5.33
N TRP A 70 -9.22 1.62 4.12
CA TRP A 70 -8.06 1.70 3.23
C TRP A 70 -8.05 2.99 2.42
N PHE A 71 -7.01 3.79 2.61
CA PHE A 71 -6.79 5.05 1.92
C PHE A 71 -5.49 4.98 1.12
N GLU A 72 -5.60 5.10 -0.19
CA GLU A 72 -4.44 5.12 -1.08
C GLU A 72 -4.04 6.54 -1.46
N ILE A 73 -2.74 6.70 -1.69
CA ILE A 73 -2.11 7.94 -2.14
C ILE A 73 -1.24 7.57 -3.33
N THR A 74 -1.52 8.18 -4.48
CA THR A 74 -0.72 8.06 -5.69
C THR A 74 -0.23 9.46 -6.11
N PRO A 75 0.66 9.59 -7.10
CA PRO A 75 1.03 10.90 -7.64
C PRO A 75 -0.15 11.71 -8.17
N ASP A 76 -1.21 11.04 -8.64
CA ASP A 76 -2.34 11.69 -9.32
C ASP A 76 -3.58 11.82 -8.43
N GLU A 77 -3.92 10.79 -7.65
CA GLU A 77 -5.12 10.81 -6.80
C GLU A 77 -4.89 10.19 -5.43
N SER A 78 -5.67 10.68 -4.46
CA SER A 78 -5.70 10.19 -3.09
C SER A 78 -7.15 9.91 -2.71
N GLY A 79 -7.41 8.75 -2.12
CA GLY A 79 -8.79 8.37 -1.82
C GLY A 79 -9.01 7.02 -1.16
N TYR A 80 -10.27 6.75 -0.83
CA TYR A 80 -10.68 5.47 -0.28
C TYR A 80 -10.75 4.41 -1.39
N SER A 81 -9.84 3.43 -1.33
CA SER A 81 -9.62 2.44 -2.41
C SER A 81 -10.89 1.65 -2.76
N LEU A 82 -11.61 1.18 -1.73
CA LEU A 82 -12.73 0.26 -1.92
C LEU A 82 -14.07 0.97 -2.13
N THR A 83 -14.24 2.22 -1.69
CA THR A 83 -15.51 2.97 -1.88
C THR A 83 -15.49 3.89 -3.08
N GLY A 84 -14.34 4.05 -3.75
CA GLY A 84 -14.27 4.74 -5.03
C GLY A 84 -14.33 6.26 -4.91
N ALA A 85 -13.94 6.84 -3.78
CA ALA A 85 -14.00 8.29 -3.57
C ALA A 85 -12.60 8.89 -3.59
N PHE A 86 -12.31 9.75 -4.57
CA PHE A 86 -10.97 10.25 -4.83
C PHE A 86 -10.94 11.75 -5.06
N VAL A 87 -9.80 12.34 -4.73
CA VAL A 87 -9.45 13.72 -5.07
C VAL A 87 -8.06 13.72 -5.69
N ASP A 88 -7.78 14.71 -6.54
CA ASP A 88 -6.41 14.96 -7.00
C ASP A 88 -5.46 15.07 -5.81
N SER A 89 -4.32 14.37 -5.85
CA SER A 89 -3.38 14.31 -4.72
C SER A 89 -2.84 15.69 -4.32
N SER A 90 -2.75 16.64 -5.25
CA SER A 90 -2.35 18.02 -4.94
C SER A 90 -3.40 18.79 -4.12
N CYS A 91 -4.63 18.29 -4.10
CA CYS A 91 -5.76 18.86 -3.40
C CYS A 91 -6.07 18.12 -2.07
N TRP A 92 -5.44 16.97 -1.80
CA TRP A 92 -5.48 16.30 -0.49
C TRP A 92 -4.88 17.21 0.61
N GLY A 93 -5.63 17.48 1.68
CA GLY A 93 -5.26 18.50 2.68
C GLY A 93 -6.07 19.79 2.60
N SER A 94 -6.74 20.05 1.48
CA SER A 94 -7.58 21.23 1.29
C SER A 94 -8.95 21.06 1.98
N GLN A 95 -9.62 22.17 2.28
CA GLN A 95 -10.98 22.14 2.82
C GLN A 95 -11.98 21.91 1.70
N PHE A 96 -12.93 21.01 1.93
CA PHE A 96 -14.05 20.72 1.03
C PHE A 96 -15.37 20.79 1.77
N GLU A 97 -16.43 21.07 1.02
CA GLU A 97 -17.82 20.92 1.45
C GLU A 97 -18.66 20.54 0.24
N ASN A 98 -19.54 19.55 0.39
CA ASN A 98 -20.39 19.04 -0.69
C ASN A 98 -19.59 18.69 -1.97
N GLY A 99 -18.38 18.15 -1.81
CA GLY A 99 -17.53 17.70 -2.92
C GLY A 99 -16.81 18.82 -3.68
N GLN A 100 -16.90 20.07 -3.20
CA GLN A 100 -16.20 21.22 -3.80
C GLN A 100 -15.11 21.74 -2.87
N LYS A 101 -13.94 22.01 -3.43
CA LYS A 101 -12.83 22.64 -2.69
C LYS A 101 -13.18 24.10 -2.35
N ILE A 102 -13.26 24.41 -1.05
CA ILE A 102 -13.53 25.77 -0.56
C ILE A 102 -12.23 26.56 -0.35
N LYS A 103 -11.18 25.87 0.13
CA LYS A 103 -9.94 26.52 0.51
C LYS A 103 -8.77 25.57 0.31
N ASP A 104 -7.74 26.04 -0.38
CA ASP A 104 -6.49 25.29 -0.51
C ASP A 104 -5.88 24.98 0.85
N GLN A 105 -5.19 23.85 0.92
CA GLN A 105 -4.33 23.53 2.05
C GLN A 105 -3.40 24.72 2.31
N ALA A 106 -3.40 25.24 3.54
CA ALA A 106 -2.43 26.24 3.91
C ALA A 106 -1.05 25.58 3.76
N ARG A 107 -0.29 25.97 2.72
CA ARG A 107 1.16 25.72 2.71
C ARG A 107 1.66 26.24 4.04
N LEU A 108 2.47 25.46 4.76
CA LEU A 108 3.07 25.84 6.02
C LEU A 108 4.07 26.99 5.77
N GLY A 109 3.55 28.17 5.45
CA GLY A 109 4.29 29.42 5.51
C GLY A 109 4.33 29.80 6.97
N TYR A 110 5.49 29.63 7.60
CA TYR A 110 5.75 30.18 8.92
C TYR A 110 5.54 31.69 8.84
N ALA A 111 4.35 32.17 9.19
CA ALA A 111 4.08 33.57 9.42
C ALA A 111 4.68 33.92 10.78
N LEU A 112 5.98 34.23 10.78
CA LEU A 112 6.64 34.89 11.89
C LEU A 112 6.09 36.31 11.96
N ASN A 113 5.13 36.54 12.86
CA ASN A 113 5.03 37.77 13.63
C ASN A 113 3.94 37.63 14.70
N THR A 114 4.30 37.89 15.96
CA THR A 114 3.75 38.98 16.80
C THR A 114 3.79 38.63 18.30
N PHE A 115 4.61 39.40 19.01
CA PHE A 115 4.53 39.84 20.41
C PHE A 115 4.96 38.92 21.56
N TYR A 116 6.18 39.21 22.02
CA TYR A 116 6.59 39.16 23.42
C TYR A 116 5.60 40.04 24.23
N VAL A 117 4.94 39.59 25.30
CA VAL A 117 5.49 39.29 26.63
C VAL A 117 4.56 38.31 27.39
N ASN A 118 4.85 37.00 27.26
CA ASN A 118 4.58 35.89 28.22
C ASN A 118 5.31 34.63 27.72
N VAL A 119 6.46 34.86 27.09
CA VAL A 119 7.03 33.98 26.06
C VAL A 119 7.63 32.72 26.64
N ILE A 120 8.22 32.77 27.83
CA ILE A 120 8.98 31.63 28.35
C ILE A 120 8.04 30.51 28.85
N LEU A 121 6.95 30.82 29.55
CA LEU A 121 6.02 29.79 30.05
C LEU A 121 5.17 29.19 28.92
N PHE A 122 4.72 30.00 27.96
CA PHE A 122 4.00 29.51 26.77
C PHE A 122 4.91 28.75 25.81
N PHE A 123 6.20 29.09 25.72
CA PHE A 123 7.16 28.30 24.95
C PHE A 123 7.46 26.97 25.63
N PHE A 124 7.67 26.91 26.95
CA PHE A 124 7.90 25.63 27.61
C PHE A 124 6.65 24.76 27.65
N LEU A 125 5.46 25.32 27.92
CA LEU A 125 4.22 24.56 27.88
C LEU A 125 3.82 24.19 26.45
N GLY A 126 4.04 25.06 25.47
CA GLY A 126 3.76 24.81 24.06
C GLY A 126 4.73 23.82 23.42
N LEU A 127 6.02 23.90 23.75
CA LEU A 127 7.04 22.94 23.35
C LEU A 127 6.82 21.61 24.04
N TRP A 128 6.48 21.59 25.34
CA TRP A 128 6.12 20.36 26.04
C TRP A 128 4.82 19.79 25.47
N LEU A 129 3.76 20.56 25.26
CA LEU A 129 2.55 20.08 24.57
C LEU A 129 2.86 19.56 23.17
N ALA A 130 3.76 20.18 22.43
CA ALA A 130 4.24 19.69 21.14
C ALA A 130 5.01 18.38 21.29
N ILE A 131 5.88 18.25 22.29
CA ILE A 131 6.60 17.00 22.60
C ILE A 131 5.62 15.92 23.05
N VAL A 132 4.65 16.18 23.96
CA VAL A 132 3.56 15.26 24.33
C VAL A 132 2.86 14.80 23.06
N ARG A 133 2.45 15.76 22.21
CA ARG A 133 1.68 15.46 21.00
C ARG A 133 2.51 14.69 19.99
N SER A 134 3.79 15.01 19.82
CA SER A 134 4.71 14.27 18.95
C SER A 134 4.92 12.85 19.48
N ILE A 135 5.12 12.69 20.79
CA ILE A 135 5.19 11.37 21.43
C ILE A 135 3.86 10.63 21.22
N GLN A 136 2.71 11.28 21.41
CA GLN A 136 1.40 10.68 21.16
C GLN A 136 1.22 10.30 19.69
N MET A 137 1.60 11.15 18.74
CA MET A 137 1.51 10.87 17.32
C MET A 137 2.41 9.71 16.91
N VAL A 138 3.65 9.67 17.40
CA VAL A 138 4.58 8.56 17.15
C VAL A 138 4.08 7.27 17.81
N THR A 139 3.68 7.31 19.07
CA THR A 139 3.19 6.13 19.82
C THR A 139 1.87 5.57 19.28
N HIS A 140 1.01 6.44 18.72
CA HIS A 140 -0.26 6.03 18.11
C HIS A 140 -0.18 5.95 16.58
N TRP A 141 1.01 6.09 16.00
CA TRP A 141 1.28 6.07 14.56
C TRP A 141 0.36 6.99 13.74
N ILE A 142 0.03 8.18 14.27
CA ILE A 142 -0.80 9.17 13.59
C ILE A 142 0.09 9.98 12.64
N TRP A 143 -0.10 9.77 11.34
CA TRP A 143 0.63 10.48 10.27
C TRP A 143 0.05 11.86 9.96
N GLY A 144 -1.15 12.14 10.47
CA GLY A 144 -1.72 13.48 10.42
C GLY A 144 -3.23 13.50 10.64
N THR A 145 -3.75 14.71 10.81
CA THR A 145 -5.19 15.00 10.71
C THR A 145 -5.37 15.98 9.56
N THR A 146 -6.21 15.61 8.61
CA THR A 146 -6.44 16.38 7.38
C THR A 146 -7.93 16.65 7.20
N TYR A 147 -8.26 17.66 6.40
CA TYR A 147 -9.64 17.93 6.03
C TYR A 147 -10.19 16.78 5.18
N ASN A 148 -11.45 16.46 5.44
CA ASN A 148 -12.15 15.40 4.77
C ASN A 148 -12.72 15.91 3.45
N TYR A 149 -12.20 15.44 2.32
CA TYR A 149 -12.68 15.89 1.01
C TYR A 149 -14.11 15.42 0.71
N VAL A 150 -14.60 14.35 1.36
CA VAL A 150 -15.99 13.88 1.23
C VAL A 150 -16.97 14.50 2.24
N TYR A 151 -16.55 15.53 2.98
CA TYR A 151 -17.38 16.17 3.99
C TYR A 151 -18.69 16.71 3.41
N LYS A 152 -19.80 16.34 4.06
CA LYS A 152 -21.20 16.68 3.70
C LYS A 152 -21.66 16.23 2.31
N MET A 153 -20.90 15.38 1.62
CA MET A 153 -21.40 14.79 0.38
C MET A 153 -22.55 13.80 0.65
N GLU A 154 -23.40 13.60 -0.35
CA GLU A 154 -24.44 12.57 -0.35
C GLU A 154 -24.00 11.42 -1.27
N VAL A 155 -23.26 10.45 -0.72
CA VAL A 155 -22.70 9.32 -1.48
C VAL A 155 -23.15 8.00 -0.85
N PRO A 156 -24.08 7.25 -1.48
CA PRO A 156 -24.63 6.02 -0.89
C PRO A 156 -23.60 4.91 -0.61
N SER A 157 -22.48 4.89 -1.34
CA SER A 157 -21.42 3.89 -1.20
C SER A 157 -20.45 4.15 -0.05
N ILE A 158 -20.56 5.30 0.64
CA ILE A 158 -19.65 5.69 1.74
C ILE A 158 -20.44 5.71 3.05
N HIS A 159 -19.86 5.15 4.11
CA HIS A 159 -20.51 5.15 5.41
C HIS A 159 -20.79 6.58 5.95
N PRO A 160 -22.00 6.89 6.47
CA PRO A 160 -22.37 8.24 6.90
C PRO A 160 -21.43 8.88 7.94
N SER A 161 -20.78 8.07 8.79
CA SER A 161 -19.83 8.58 9.80
C SER A 161 -18.56 9.20 9.19
N ILE A 162 -18.28 8.89 7.92
CA ILE A 162 -17.19 9.48 7.14
C ILE A 162 -17.66 10.83 6.60
N LEU A 163 -18.83 10.86 5.96
CA LEU A 163 -19.43 12.04 5.35
C LEU A 163 -19.71 13.17 6.38
N SER A 164 -20.00 12.82 7.63
CA SER A 164 -20.38 13.78 8.68
C SER A 164 -19.20 14.46 9.38
N SER A 165 -17.95 14.00 9.18
CA SER A 165 -16.77 14.53 9.89
C SER A 165 -15.98 15.48 9.01
N GLU A 166 -15.74 16.71 9.48
CA GLU A 166 -14.96 17.72 8.74
C GLU A 166 -13.48 17.32 8.56
N LYS A 167 -12.94 16.54 9.50
CA LYS A 167 -11.55 16.08 9.49
C LYS A 167 -11.45 14.59 9.71
N ARG A 168 -10.41 13.98 9.15
CA ARG A 168 -10.04 12.56 9.35
C ARG A 168 -8.60 12.46 9.81
N ALA A 169 -8.31 11.43 10.61
CA ALA A 169 -6.97 11.12 11.06
C ALA A 169 -6.52 9.82 10.40
N PHE A 170 -5.32 9.84 9.83
CA PHE A 170 -4.74 8.69 9.13
C PHE A 170 -3.59 8.12 9.96
N VAL A 171 -3.52 6.80 10.04
CA VAL A 171 -2.49 6.05 10.79
C VAL A 171 -1.83 5.01 9.89
N ASP A 172 -0.74 4.43 10.38
CA ASP A 172 0.02 3.40 9.65
C ASP A 172 -0.87 2.21 9.28
N ALA A 173 -0.78 1.77 8.03
CA ALA A 173 -1.51 0.62 7.53
C ALA A 173 -1.08 -0.70 8.19
N GLY A 174 0.17 -0.81 8.65
CA GLY A 174 0.69 -1.94 9.41
C GLY A 174 -0.06 -2.19 10.72
N LEU A 175 -0.81 -1.21 11.23
CA LEU A 175 -1.72 -1.43 12.35
C LEU A 175 -2.97 -2.26 11.99
N LEU A 176 -3.26 -2.47 10.70
CA LEU A 176 -4.38 -3.29 10.22
C LEU A 176 -3.88 -4.49 9.40
N ASN A 177 -3.04 -4.26 8.39
CA ASN A 177 -2.33 -5.31 7.67
C ASN A 177 -0.99 -4.73 7.18
N ASN A 178 0.11 -5.44 7.44
CA ASN A 178 1.47 -5.01 7.14
C ASN A 178 1.85 -5.12 5.65
N SER A 179 0.89 -5.36 4.77
CA SER A 179 1.06 -5.35 3.32
C SER A 179 -0.08 -4.59 2.62
N PRO A 180 0.22 -3.77 1.57
CA PRO A 180 -0.72 -2.85 0.95
C PRO A 180 -1.65 -3.52 -0.10
N TYR A 181 -2.15 -4.73 0.17
CA TYR A 181 -2.92 -5.50 -0.81
C TYR A 181 -4.18 -4.77 -1.29
N PHE A 182 -4.96 -4.17 -0.38
CA PHE A 182 -6.26 -3.58 -0.73
C PHE A 182 -6.18 -2.38 -1.66
N SER A 183 -5.08 -1.62 -1.60
CA SER A 183 -4.83 -0.62 -2.63
C SER A 183 -4.63 -1.36 -3.95
N VAL A 184 -3.68 -2.30 -4.05
CA VAL A 184 -3.39 -3.02 -5.32
C VAL A 184 -4.61 -3.76 -5.91
N LEU A 185 -5.54 -4.25 -5.08
CA LEU A 185 -6.69 -5.06 -5.48
C LEU A 185 -7.89 -4.30 -6.06
N ARG A 186 -7.77 -3.00 -6.34
CA ARG A 186 -8.80 -2.28 -7.12
C ARG A 186 -9.05 -3.00 -8.46
N GLN A 187 -10.30 -3.33 -8.75
CA GLN A 187 -10.68 -4.13 -9.92
C GLN A 187 -10.21 -3.51 -11.24
N GLU A 188 -10.20 -2.18 -11.30
CA GLU A 188 -9.83 -1.42 -12.50
C GLU A 188 -8.34 -1.52 -12.85
N ARG A 189 -7.51 -2.00 -11.92
CA ARG A 189 -6.07 -2.24 -12.15
C ARG A 189 -5.79 -3.54 -12.91
N ASP A 190 -6.80 -4.40 -13.10
CA ASP A 190 -6.74 -5.69 -13.83
C ASP A 190 -5.44 -6.46 -13.52
N ILE A 191 -5.22 -6.73 -12.23
CA ILE A 191 -3.98 -7.37 -11.77
C ILE A 191 -4.03 -8.87 -12.03
N ASP A 192 -3.09 -9.36 -12.85
CA ASP A 192 -2.93 -10.80 -13.08
C ASP A 192 -1.97 -11.47 -12.07
N LEU A 193 -0.98 -10.72 -11.59
CA LEU A 193 0.10 -11.19 -10.73
C LEU A 193 0.45 -10.15 -9.68
N ILE A 194 0.57 -10.59 -8.43
CA ILE A 194 1.13 -9.84 -7.30
C ILE A 194 2.40 -10.54 -6.86
N ILE A 195 3.51 -9.80 -6.78
CA ILE A 195 4.75 -10.28 -6.14
C ILE A 195 4.83 -9.60 -4.78
N SER A 196 4.50 -10.34 -3.73
CA SER A 196 4.55 -9.92 -2.32
C SER A 196 5.91 -10.26 -1.74
N LEU A 197 6.62 -9.23 -1.30
CA LEU A 197 7.81 -9.35 -0.47
C LEU A 197 7.39 -9.04 0.97
N ASP A 198 7.46 -10.04 1.85
CA ASP A 198 7.00 -9.89 3.23
C ASP A 198 8.18 -9.62 4.17
N PHE A 199 8.06 -8.54 4.93
CA PHE A 199 9.05 -8.07 5.91
C PHE A 199 8.46 -8.06 7.32
N SER A 200 7.39 -8.82 7.56
CA SER A 200 6.67 -8.80 8.81
C SER A 200 7.50 -9.41 9.94
N GLU A 201 7.36 -8.82 11.12
CA GLU A 201 7.82 -9.43 12.36
C GLU A 201 6.79 -10.47 12.81
N GLY A 202 7.24 -11.68 13.13
CA GLY A 202 6.37 -12.79 13.52
C GLY A 202 6.07 -13.75 12.37
N ASP A 203 4.80 -14.13 12.21
CA ASP A 203 4.38 -15.08 11.18
C ASP A 203 4.48 -14.43 9.77
N PRO A 204 5.37 -14.95 8.88
CA PRO A 204 5.56 -14.38 7.55
C PRO A 204 4.32 -14.50 6.65
N PHE A 205 3.36 -15.37 6.99
CA PHE A 205 2.15 -15.57 6.19
C PHE A 205 0.94 -14.78 6.69
N GLN A 206 1.02 -14.14 7.86
CA GLN A 206 -0.11 -13.44 8.48
C GLN A 206 -0.74 -12.43 7.51
N THR A 207 0.08 -11.63 6.82
CA THR A 207 -0.37 -10.58 5.91
C THR A 207 -1.20 -11.11 4.75
N VAL A 208 -0.73 -12.18 4.10
CA VAL A 208 -1.40 -12.78 2.93
C VAL A 208 -2.64 -13.59 3.33
N VAL A 209 -2.60 -14.27 4.47
CA VAL A 209 -3.75 -15.03 5.01
C VAL A 209 -4.87 -14.09 5.46
N ASP A 210 -4.55 -13.02 6.20
CA ASP A 210 -5.54 -12.02 6.63
C ASP A 210 -6.16 -11.29 5.43
N THR A 211 -5.35 -11.03 4.41
CA THR A 211 -5.84 -10.47 3.14
C THR A 211 -6.83 -11.41 2.50
N ALA A 212 -6.51 -12.70 2.36
CA ALA A 212 -7.41 -13.69 1.76
C ALA A 212 -8.75 -13.80 2.53
N LYS A 213 -8.69 -13.80 3.86
CA LYS A 213 -9.87 -13.82 4.73
C LYS A 213 -10.75 -12.58 4.51
N THR A 214 -10.16 -11.39 4.58
CA THR A 214 -10.88 -10.13 4.41
C THR A 214 -11.44 -9.99 2.99
N CYS A 215 -10.69 -10.42 1.97
CA CYS A 215 -11.17 -10.45 0.59
C CYS A 215 -12.38 -11.38 0.42
N THR A 216 -12.40 -12.52 1.12
CA THR A 216 -13.57 -13.42 1.15
C THR A 216 -14.80 -12.72 1.75
N GLU A 217 -14.62 -12.02 2.89
CA GLU A 217 -15.68 -11.27 3.58
C GLU A 217 -16.23 -10.10 2.74
N LEU A 218 -15.35 -9.43 1.99
CA LEU A 218 -15.70 -8.27 1.13
C LEU A 218 -16.05 -8.65 -0.31
N HIS A 219 -16.09 -9.95 -0.64
CA HIS A 219 -16.32 -10.46 -1.99
C HIS A 219 -15.35 -9.91 -3.05
N ILE A 220 -14.09 -9.68 -2.66
CA ILE A 220 -13.00 -9.27 -3.54
C ILE A 220 -12.30 -10.55 -4.06
N PRO A 221 -12.10 -10.70 -5.38
CA PRO A 221 -11.38 -11.85 -5.93
C PRO A 221 -9.92 -11.92 -5.42
N PHE A 222 -9.59 -12.98 -4.68
CA PHE A 222 -8.26 -13.25 -4.16
C PHE A 222 -8.03 -14.76 -4.03
N PRO A 223 -6.81 -15.29 -4.21
CA PRO A 223 -6.57 -16.73 -4.09
C PRO A 223 -6.74 -17.22 -2.66
N HIS A 224 -7.08 -18.50 -2.51
CA HIS A 224 -6.97 -19.17 -1.21
C HIS A 224 -5.49 -19.42 -0.87
N CYS A 225 -5.10 -19.04 0.35
CA CYS A 225 -3.73 -19.15 0.81
C CYS A 225 -3.58 -20.33 1.78
N VAL A 226 -3.17 -21.49 1.26
CA VAL A 226 -2.85 -22.66 2.07
C VAL A 226 -1.37 -22.63 2.41
N VAL A 227 -1.07 -22.44 3.68
CA VAL A 227 0.31 -22.30 4.18
C VAL A 227 0.77 -23.60 4.84
N PRO A 228 2.09 -23.89 4.86
CA PRO A 228 2.62 -25.04 5.60
C PRO A 228 2.17 -25.01 7.07
N THR A 229 1.74 -26.15 7.61
CA THR A 229 1.33 -26.29 9.01
C THR A 229 2.33 -27.16 9.76
N GLY A 230 2.97 -26.60 10.79
CA GLY A 230 3.93 -27.31 11.64
C GLY A 230 4.70 -26.37 12.57
N GLU A 231 4.79 -26.73 13.85
CA GLU A 231 5.70 -26.05 14.78
C GLU A 231 7.15 -26.34 14.35
N ASN A 232 7.94 -25.29 14.08
CA ASN A 232 9.36 -25.34 13.65
C ASN A 232 9.67 -25.62 12.18
N THR A 233 8.72 -25.48 11.24
CA THR A 233 9.09 -25.46 9.81
C THR A 233 9.52 -24.05 9.41
N GLU A 234 10.81 -23.85 9.17
CA GLU A 234 11.31 -22.62 8.55
C GLU A 234 10.62 -22.42 7.18
N PRO A 235 10.16 -21.20 6.85
CA PRO A 235 9.52 -20.97 5.57
C PRO A 235 10.54 -21.16 4.45
N ASN A 236 10.09 -21.73 3.34
CA ASN A 236 10.76 -21.68 2.05
C ASN A 236 10.81 -20.23 1.49
N ASP A 237 11.58 -20.01 0.43
CA ASP A 237 11.82 -18.69 -0.14
C ASP A 237 10.82 -18.27 -1.23
N PHE A 238 9.90 -19.16 -1.62
CA PHE A 238 8.99 -18.92 -2.73
C PHE A 238 7.68 -19.70 -2.60
N TYR A 239 6.55 -18.98 -2.59
CA TYR A 239 5.21 -19.54 -2.55
C TYR A 239 4.35 -18.98 -3.66
N VAL A 240 3.54 -19.83 -4.28
CA VAL A 240 2.57 -19.43 -5.31
C VAL A 240 1.17 -19.77 -4.84
N PHE A 241 0.35 -18.75 -4.64
CA PHE A 241 -1.08 -18.87 -4.36
C PHE A 241 -1.85 -18.51 -5.62
N ALA A 242 -2.49 -19.50 -6.23
CA ALA A 242 -3.28 -19.32 -7.44
C ALA A 242 -4.73 -19.72 -7.16
N GLY A 243 -5.67 -18.89 -7.61
CA GLY A 243 -7.10 -19.13 -7.48
C GLY A 243 -7.76 -19.48 -8.83
N SER A 244 -9.05 -19.15 -8.92
CA SER A 244 -9.85 -19.35 -10.13
C SER A 244 -9.41 -18.40 -11.27
N THR A 245 -10.20 -18.32 -12.33
CA THR A 245 -9.85 -17.47 -13.48
C THR A 245 -9.78 -15.98 -13.13
N ASP A 246 -10.51 -15.51 -12.14
CA ASP A 246 -10.74 -14.07 -11.92
C ASP A 246 -9.98 -13.51 -10.72
N THR A 247 -9.11 -14.32 -10.13
CA THR A 247 -8.23 -13.92 -9.01
C THR A 247 -6.81 -13.67 -9.52
N PRO A 248 -6.08 -12.67 -8.97
CA PRO A 248 -4.64 -12.57 -9.23
C PRO A 248 -3.92 -13.82 -8.70
N THR A 249 -2.84 -14.22 -9.37
CA THR A 249 -1.85 -15.11 -8.74
C THR A 249 -1.01 -14.27 -7.77
N VAL A 250 -0.76 -14.78 -6.57
CA VAL A 250 0.12 -14.15 -5.59
C VAL A 250 1.38 -14.99 -5.43
N ILE A 251 2.52 -14.44 -5.83
CA ILE A 251 3.83 -14.95 -5.46
C ILE A 251 4.20 -14.28 -4.14
N HIS A 252 4.45 -15.06 -3.09
CA HIS A 252 4.78 -14.56 -1.77
C HIS A 252 6.17 -15.04 -1.35
N ILE A 253 7.01 -14.11 -0.91
CA ILE A 253 8.43 -14.31 -0.63
C ILE A 253 8.72 -13.75 0.77
N PRO A 254 8.84 -14.62 1.79
CA PRO A 254 9.27 -14.22 3.12
C PRO A 254 10.71 -13.70 3.13
N LEU A 255 10.97 -12.61 3.87
CA LEU A 255 12.30 -12.01 3.98
C LEU A 255 13.35 -13.01 4.47
N PHE A 256 13.13 -13.65 5.61
CA PHE A 256 14.00 -14.68 6.15
C PHE A 256 13.38 -16.06 5.92
N ASN A 257 14.15 -16.96 5.33
CA ASN A 257 13.70 -18.28 4.91
C ASN A 257 14.84 -19.30 4.99
N CYS A 258 14.51 -20.58 4.85
CA CYS A 258 15.48 -21.67 4.99
C CYS A 258 16.54 -21.70 3.87
N ILE A 259 16.34 -20.98 2.77
CA ILE A 259 17.29 -20.91 1.66
C ILE A 259 18.33 -19.81 1.91
N ASN A 260 17.88 -18.61 2.30
CA ASN A 260 18.78 -17.50 2.56
C ASN A 260 19.37 -17.51 3.98
N CYS A 261 18.72 -18.17 4.94
CA CYS A 261 19.11 -18.28 6.35
C CYS A 261 19.04 -19.73 6.85
N PRO A 262 19.81 -20.67 6.26
CA PRO A 262 19.65 -22.11 6.51
C PRO A 262 19.85 -22.46 8.00
N GLY A 263 18.78 -22.90 8.66
CA GLY A 263 18.78 -23.27 10.09
C GLY A 263 18.99 -22.08 11.05
N GLU A 264 18.90 -20.85 10.54
CA GLU A 264 19.15 -19.64 11.32
C GLU A 264 17.99 -18.62 11.24
N VAL A 265 16.83 -18.95 10.67
CA VAL A 265 15.74 -17.96 10.44
C VAL A 265 15.39 -17.19 11.72
N GLU A 266 15.19 -17.91 12.83
CA GLU A 266 14.90 -17.36 14.15
C GLU A 266 15.99 -16.40 14.68
N LYS A 267 17.27 -16.70 14.39
CA LYS A 267 18.40 -15.84 14.76
C LYS A 267 18.35 -14.53 13.97
N TRP A 268 18.04 -14.58 12.68
CA TRP A 268 17.93 -13.38 11.85
C TRP A 268 16.75 -12.49 12.28
N HIS A 269 15.60 -13.07 12.63
CA HIS A 269 14.49 -12.29 13.21
C HIS A 269 14.87 -11.56 14.49
N LYS A 270 15.68 -12.18 15.37
CA LYS A 270 16.15 -11.54 16.62
C LYS A 270 17.16 -10.42 16.39
N ILE A 271 17.94 -10.50 15.32
CA ILE A 271 18.89 -9.45 14.93
C ILE A 271 18.13 -8.26 14.31
N TYR A 272 17.13 -8.54 13.45
CA TYR A 272 16.41 -7.53 12.68
C TYR A 272 14.97 -7.37 13.20
N THR A 273 14.83 -6.67 14.32
CA THR A 273 13.53 -6.35 14.92
C THR A 273 12.99 -5.00 14.43
N THR A 274 11.66 -4.79 14.53
CA THR A 274 11.02 -3.54 14.11
C THR A 274 11.51 -2.34 14.93
N PHE A 275 11.72 -2.53 16.24
CA PHE A 275 12.16 -1.49 17.16
C PHE A 275 13.60 -1.75 17.62
N GLN A 276 14.54 -1.11 16.95
CA GLN A 276 15.95 -1.17 17.31
C GLN A 276 16.69 0.13 16.99
N MET A 277 17.95 0.18 17.40
CA MET A 277 18.84 1.31 17.13
C MET A 277 19.27 1.33 15.66
N GLU A 278 20.01 2.37 15.28
CA GLU A 278 20.55 2.50 13.93
C GLU A 278 21.37 1.28 13.49
N TYR A 279 21.25 0.94 12.21
CA TYR A 279 21.99 -0.17 11.63
C TYR A 279 23.42 0.24 11.35
N THR A 280 24.36 -0.66 11.64
CA THR A 280 25.72 -0.53 11.12
C THR A 280 25.74 -0.79 9.61
N GLU A 281 26.80 -0.35 8.93
CA GLU A 281 27.00 -0.62 7.50
C GLU A 281 26.97 -2.13 7.18
N SER A 282 27.51 -2.96 8.09
CA SER A 282 27.48 -4.42 7.93
C SER A 282 26.06 -4.97 8.04
N MET A 283 25.24 -4.48 8.97
CA MET A 283 23.84 -4.89 9.10
C MET A 283 23.01 -4.49 7.88
N ILE A 284 23.24 -3.29 7.34
CA ILE A 284 22.59 -2.84 6.09
C ILE A 284 22.98 -3.79 4.95
N SER A 285 24.28 -4.06 4.80
CA SER A 285 24.79 -4.94 3.74
C SER A 285 24.23 -6.37 3.85
N ASP A 286 24.20 -6.93 5.05
CA ASP A 286 23.66 -8.25 5.32
C ASP A 286 22.17 -8.33 4.96
N LEU A 287 21.36 -7.36 5.42
CA LEU A 287 19.93 -7.34 5.14
C LEU A 287 19.63 -7.17 3.65
N LEU A 288 20.34 -6.26 2.97
CA LEU A 288 20.24 -6.08 1.53
C LEU A 288 20.62 -7.35 0.77
N ASN A 289 21.66 -8.06 1.21
CA ASN A 289 22.06 -9.34 0.61
C ASN A 289 20.99 -10.42 0.80
N LYS A 290 20.35 -10.52 1.98
CA LYS A 290 19.24 -11.47 2.21
C LYS A 290 18.05 -11.17 1.31
N ALA A 291 17.59 -9.91 1.29
CA ALA A 291 16.48 -9.48 0.45
C ALA A 291 16.78 -9.66 -1.05
N GLY A 292 17.98 -9.27 -1.48
CA GLY A 292 18.43 -9.45 -2.87
C GLY A 292 18.53 -10.92 -3.28
N SER A 293 19.00 -11.78 -2.38
CA SER A 293 19.12 -13.23 -2.63
C SER A 293 17.76 -13.88 -2.87
N ASN A 294 16.70 -13.43 -2.20
CA ASN A 294 15.36 -13.97 -2.43
C ASN A 294 14.90 -13.77 -3.89
N ILE A 295 15.28 -12.65 -4.51
CA ILE A 295 14.95 -12.37 -5.91
C ILE A 295 15.88 -13.13 -6.86
N SER A 296 17.19 -13.11 -6.60
CA SER A 296 18.17 -13.74 -7.50
C SER A 296 18.05 -15.26 -7.51
N ASN A 297 17.83 -15.89 -6.35
CA ASN A 297 17.62 -17.34 -6.23
C ASN A 297 16.35 -17.80 -6.94
N ASN A 298 15.30 -16.98 -6.91
CA ASN A 298 14.00 -17.31 -7.49
C ASN A 298 13.76 -16.74 -8.88
N LYS A 299 14.78 -16.15 -9.53
CA LYS A 299 14.64 -15.55 -10.86
C LYS A 299 13.96 -16.50 -11.86
N GLU A 300 14.40 -17.75 -11.95
CA GLU A 300 13.83 -18.71 -12.90
C GLU A 300 12.39 -19.11 -12.55
N ASN A 301 12.07 -19.21 -11.25
CA ASN A 301 10.71 -19.49 -10.79
C ASN A 301 9.77 -18.32 -11.11
N LEU A 302 10.20 -17.08 -10.82
CA LEU A 302 9.49 -15.85 -11.18
C LEU A 302 9.18 -15.80 -12.69
N LEU A 303 10.19 -16.04 -13.52
CA LEU A 303 10.02 -16.02 -14.98
C LEU A 303 9.11 -17.14 -15.47
N ARG A 304 9.13 -18.31 -14.84
CA ARG A 304 8.23 -19.43 -15.16
C ARG A 304 6.78 -19.05 -14.87
N GLU A 305 6.50 -18.51 -13.68
CA GLU A 305 5.14 -18.10 -13.29
C GLU A 305 4.62 -16.96 -14.16
N ILE A 306 5.45 -15.96 -14.46
CA ILE A 306 5.08 -14.87 -15.37
C ILE A 306 4.69 -15.42 -16.74
N LYS A 307 5.51 -16.32 -17.33
CA LYS A 307 5.21 -16.95 -18.63
C LYS A 307 3.88 -17.72 -18.58
N TYR A 308 3.68 -18.52 -17.55
CA TYR A 308 2.46 -19.30 -17.37
C TYR A 308 1.20 -18.42 -17.31
N ILE A 309 1.24 -17.34 -16.53
CA ILE A 309 0.13 -16.39 -16.40
C ILE A 309 -0.15 -15.69 -17.74
N MET A 310 0.88 -15.30 -18.48
CA MET A 310 0.73 -14.68 -19.80
C MET A 310 0.09 -15.63 -20.81
N GLU A 311 0.48 -16.90 -20.83
CA GLU A 311 -0.12 -17.92 -21.70
C GLU A 311 -1.60 -18.15 -21.35
N LYS A 312 -1.92 -18.26 -20.05
CA LYS A 312 -3.30 -18.35 -19.56
C LYS A 312 -4.14 -17.15 -20.00
N LYS A 313 -3.61 -15.92 -19.92
CA LYS A 313 -4.30 -14.70 -20.35
C LYS A 313 -4.52 -14.67 -21.86
N LYS A 314 -3.53 -15.08 -22.67
CA LYS A 314 -3.68 -15.20 -24.13
C LYS A 314 -4.78 -16.18 -24.52
N ALA A 315 -4.85 -17.33 -23.86
CA ALA A 315 -5.87 -18.35 -24.13
C ALA A 315 -7.31 -17.90 -23.81
N LYS A 316 -7.49 -16.90 -22.93
CA LYS A 316 -8.82 -16.31 -22.66
C LYS A 316 -9.25 -15.28 -23.71
N LEU A 317 -8.29 -14.64 -24.38
CA LEU A 317 -8.53 -13.53 -25.31
C LEU A 317 -8.65 -13.97 -26.77
N GLY A 318 -8.21 -15.20 -27.09
CA GLY A 318 -8.34 -15.82 -28.41
C GLY A 318 -9.56 -16.74 -28.47
#